data_AF-A0A3M2LF11-F1
#
_entry.id   AF-A0A3M2LF11-F1
#
_cell.length_a   1.000
_cell.length_b   1.000
_cell.length_c   1.000
_cell.angle_alpha   90.00
_cell.angle_beta   90.00
_cell.angle_gamma   90.00
#
_symmetry.space_group_name_H-M   'P 1'
#
loop_
_entity.id
_entity.type
_entity.pdbx_description
1 polymer ?
#
loop_
_entity_poly.entity_id
_entity_poly.type
_entity_poly.pdbx_seq_one_letter_code
_entity_poly.pdbx_strand_id
1 'polypeptide(L)'
;MSEFSVDLDKLDNIVIQLKNLNSFFTEHLTELEQRIGQLHSGGKWDGVAAAAHQEAHDIWSKGAQELNDAIAAMSTAGREAHTAYTDAKTANGKIFPSG
;
A
#
# COMPACT_ATOMS: atom_id res chain seq x y z
N MET A 1 -15.65 -6.25 28.82
CA MET A 1 -16.00 -6.18 27.38
C MET A 1 -15.14 -5.11 26.70
N SER A 2 -13.90 -5.42 26.32
CA SER A 2 -12.99 -4.47 25.67
C SER A 2 -12.26 -5.06 24.46
N GLU A 3 -12.82 -6.09 23.82
CA GLU A 3 -12.06 -6.97 22.92
C GLU A 3 -12.08 -6.54 21.44
N PHE A 4 -12.75 -5.44 21.08
CA PHE A 4 -12.79 -4.96 19.69
C PHE A 4 -12.45 -3.48 19.58
N SER A 5 -11.32 -3.06 20.17
CA SER A 5 -10.69 -1.79 19.78
C SER A 5 -9.53 -2.15 18.86
N VAL A 6 -9.72 -1.98 17.54
CA VAL A 6 -8.56 -1.90 16.65
C VAL A 6 -7.78 -0.66 17.10
N ASP A 7 -6.51 -0.86 17.47
CA ASP A 7 -5.60 0.23 17.78
C ASP A 7 -5.32 0.99 16.48
N LEU A 8 -5.94 2.17 16.33
CA LEU A 8 -5.80 3.01 15.16
C LEU A 8 -4.35 3.48 14.96
N ASP A 9 -3.60 3.67 16.05
CA ASP A 9 -2.18 4.05 15.97
C ASP A 9 -1.37 2.89 15.39
N LYS A 10 -1.70 1.65 15.76
CA LYS A 10 -1.08 0.45 15.17
C LYS A 10 -1.45 0.29 13.69
N LEU A 11 -2.70 0.54 13.32
CA LEU A 11 -3.13 0.49 11.92
C LEU A 11 -2.38 1.54 11.09
N ASP A 12 -2.27 2.76 11.58
CA ASP A 12 -1.57 3.84 10.89
C ASP A 12 -0.07 3.56 10.75
N ASN A 13 0.56 2.98 11.78
CA ASN A 13 1.94 2.54 11.69
C ASN A 13 2.16 1.46 10.61
N ILE A 14 1.27 0.47 10.52
CA ILE A 14 1.36 -0.57 9.48
C ILE A 14 1.18 0.04 8.09
N VAL A 15 0.23 0.97 7.93
CA VAL A 15 0.00 1.67 6.65
C VAL A 15 1.23 2.47 6.24
N ILE A 16 1.89 3.17 7.18
CA ILE A 16 3.13 3.90 6.92
C ILE A 16 4.25 2.94 6.47
N GLN A 17 4.44 1.81 7.16
CA GLN A 17 5.47 0.84 6.79
C GLN A 17 5.25 0.26 5.39
N LEU A 18 3.99 -0.09 5.06
CA LEU A 18 3.64 -0.62 3.75
C LEU A 18 3.82 0.41 2.63
N LYS A 19 3.46 1.68 2.87
CA LYS A 19 3.73 2.78 1.92
C LYS A 19 5.22 2.98 1.68
N ASN A 20 6.03 3.00 2.74
CA ASN A 20 7.48 3.15 2.62
C ASN A 20 8.10 2.01 1.81
N LEU A 21 7.64 0.77 2.06
CA LEU A 21 8.08 -0.39 1.29
C LEU A 21 7.71 -0.26 -0.19
N ASN A 22 6.49 0.20 -0.50
CA ASN A 22 6.06 0.41 -1.88
C ASN A 22 6.89 1.50 -2.59
N SER A 23 7.17 2.61 -1.91
CA SER A 23 8.03 3.67 -2.44
C SER A 23 9.44 3.14 -2.75
N PHE A 24 10.02 2.39 -1.82
CA PHE A 24 11.32 1.74 -2.02
C PHE A 24 11.33 0.83 -3.27
N PHE A 25 10.32 -0.03 -3.44
CA PHE A 25 10.22 -0.86 -4.64
C PHE A 25 10.11 -0.04 -5.92
N THR A 26 9.24 0.98 -5.95
CA THR A 26 8.99 1.80 -7.14
C THR A 26 10.23 2.61 -7.55
N GLU A 27 10.95 3.17 -6.57
CA GLU A 27 12.21 3.88 -6.81
C GLU A 27 13.26 2.94 -7.42
N HIS A 28 13.41 1.73 -6.89
CA HIS A 28 14.37 0.76 -7.42
C HIS A 28 14.00 0.26 -8.83
N LEU A 29 12.71 0.06 -9.12
CA LEU A 29 12.26 -0.27 -10.48
C LEU A 29 12.58 0.85 -11.46
N THR A 30 12.40 2.11 -11.05
CA THR A 30 12.71 3.29 -11.86
C THR A 30 14.22 3.44 -12.09
N GLU A 31 15.03 3.23 -11.06
CA GLU A 31 16.49 3.27 -11.17
C GLU A 31 17.01 2.17 -12.10
N LEU A 32 16.46 0.96 -12.00
CA LEU A 32 16.79 -0.13 -12.90
C LEU A 32 16.48 0.26 -14.36
N GLU A 33 15.31 0.84 -14.62
CA GLU A 33 14.91 1.29 -15.96
C GLU A 33 15.86 2.34 -16.52
N GLN A 34 16.26 3.33 -15.72
CA GLN A 34 17.24 4.33 -16.16
C GLN A 34 18.58 3.72 -16.57
N ARG A 35 19.07 2.74 -15.81
CA ARG A 35 20.33 2.04 -16.12
C ARG A 35 20.20 1.20 -17.40
N ILE A 36 19.04 0.61 -17.64
CA ILE A 36 18.76 -0.21 -18.82
C ILE A 36 18.60 0.65 -20.08
N GLY A 37 17.92 1.80 -19.97
CA GLY A 37 17.84 2.78 -21.06
C GLY A 37 19.20 3.26 -21.55
N GLN A 38 20.18 3.39 -20.65
CA GLN A 38 21.58 3.69 -21.02
C GLN A 38 22.24 2.55 -21.82
N LEU A 39 21.91 1.29 -21.52
CA LEU A 39 22.43 0.11 -22.24
C LEU A 39 21.80 -0.03 -23.63
N HIS A 40 20.50 0.24 -23.76
CA HIS A 40 19.79 0.28 -25.04
C HIS A 40 20.34 1.39 -25.95
N SER A 41 20.55 2.59 -25.41
CA SER A 41 21.08 3.74 -26.16
C SER A 41 22.51 3.50 -26.68
N GLY A 42 23.28 2.65 -25.99
CA GLY A 42 24.61 2.21 -26.42
C GLY A 42 24.62 1.09 -27.48
N GLY A 43 23.46 0.60 -27.92
CA GLY A 43 23.32 -0.50 -28.88
C GLY A 43 23.79 -1.87 -28.37
N LYS A 44 24.04 -1.99 -27.06
CA LYS A 44 24.60 -3.21 -26.43
C LYS A 44 23.53 -4.19 -25.97
N TRP A 45 22.28 -3.74 -25.90
CA TRP A 45 21.16 -4.56 -25.45
C TRP A 45 19.92 -4.22 -26.26
N ASP A 46 19.49 -5.19 -27.07
CA ASP A 46 18.29 -5.18 -27.90
C ASP A 46 17.80 -6.64 -28.05
N GLY A 47 16.61 -6.83 -28.63
CA GLY A 47 16.04 -8.14 -28.93
C GLY A 47 15.21 -8.74 -27.81
N VAL A 48 15.01 -10.06 -27.85
CA VAL A 48 14.00 -10.77 -27.02
C VAL A 48 14.20 -10.54 -25.51
N ALA A 49 15.46 -10.49 -25.04
CA ALA A 49 15.75 -10.25 -23.63
C ALA A 49 15.40 -8.83 -23.17
N ALA A 50 15.59 -7.83 -24.04
CA ALA A 50 15.21 -6.44 -23.77
C ALA A 50 13.68 -6.30 -23.69
N ALA A 51 12.96 -6.91 -24.63
CA ALA A 51 11.50 -6.92 -24.64
C ALA A 51 10.90 -7.62 -23.40
N ALA A 52 11.45 -8.78 -23.01
CA ALA A 52 11.00 -9.50 -21.82
C ALA A 52 11.26 -8.71 -20.52
N HIS A 53 12.36 -7.95 -20.45
CA HIS A 53 12.60 -7.06 -19.32
C HIS A 53 11.56 -5.95 -19.26
N GLN A 54 11.27 -5.29 -20.39
CA GLN A 54 10.29 -4.20 -20.44
C GLN A 54 8.89 -4.68 -20.04
N GLU A 55 8.48 -5.87 -20.48
CA GLU A 55 7.23 -6.50 -20.05
C GLU A 55 7.21 -6.76 -18.54
N ALA A 56 8.30 -7.31 -17.98
CA ALA A 56 8.41 -7.54 -16.54
C ALA A 56 8.36 -6.22 -15.75
N HIS A 57 9.00 -5.17 -16.25
CA HIS A 57 8.96 -3.84 -15.67
C HIS A 57 7.52 -3.29 -15.64
N ASP A 58 6.78 -3.37 -16.76
CA ASP A 58 5.40 -2.90 -16.83
C ASP A 58 4.49 -3.65 -15.84
N ILE A 59 4.66 -4.96 -15.72
CA ILE A 59 3.93 -5.79 -14.75
C ILE A 59 4.23 -5.35 -13.32
N TRP A 60 5.50 -5.15 -12.98
CA TRP A 60 5.91 -4.78 -11.62
C TRP A 60 5.49 -3.36 -11.26
N SER A 61 5.63 -2.40 -12.18
CA SER A 61 5.19 -1.01 -12.00
C SER A 61 3.67 -0.95 -11.78
N LYS A 62 2.90 -1.70 -12.57
CA LYS A 62 1.45 -1.81 -12.36
C LYS A 62 1.11 -2.45 -11.01
N GLY A 63 1.79 -3.54 -10.64
CA GLY A 63 1.57 -4.20 -9.36
C GLY A 63 1.89 -3.32 -8.15
N ALA A 64 2.94 -2.50 -8.22
CA ALA A 64 3.28 -1.53 -7.19
C ALA A 64 2.18 -0.45 -7.03
N GLN A 65 1.63 0.03 -8.16
CA GLN A 65 0.49 0.96 -8.14
C GLN A 65 -0.73 0.31 -7.45
N GLU A 66 -1.11 -0.90 -7.87
CA GLU A 66 -2.26 -1.63 -7.32
C GLU A 66 -2.10 -1.91 -5.81
N LEU A 67 -0.88 -2.27 -5.38
CA LEU A 67 -0.56 -2.46 -3.96
C LEU A 67 -0.79 -1.19 -3.16
N ASN A 68 -0.31 -0.04 -3.65
CA ASN A 68 -0.46 1.24 -2.97
C ASN A 68 -1.95 1.62 -2.81
N ASP A 69 -2.73 1.45 -3.87
CA ASP A 69 -4.17 1.72 -3.86
C ASP A 69 -4.91 0.81 -2.88
N ALA A 70 -4.55 -0.47 -2.85
CA ALA A 70 -5.12 -1.44 -1.90
C ALA A 70 -4.78 -1.09 -0.44
N ILE A 71 -3.55 -0.69 -0.14
CA ILE A 71 -3.13 -0.24 1.20
C ILE A 71 -3.95 0.98 1.63
N ALA A 72 -4.15 1.95 0.73
CA ALA A 72 -4.95 3.14 1.00
C ALA A 72 -6.42 2.77 1.30
N ALA A 73 -7.01 1.89 0.48
CA ALA A 73 -8.37 1.41 0.69
C ALA A 73 -8.54 0.67 2.03
N MET A 74 -7.61 -0.22 2.38
CA MET A 74 -7.61 -0.91 3.68
C MET A 74 -7.51 0.06 4.86
N SER A 75 -6.67 1.10 4.76
CA SER A 75 -6.54 2.12 5.80
C SER A 75 -7.85 2.88 6.02
N THR A 76 -8.52 3.28 4.94
CA THR A 76 -9.82 3.96 5.02
C THR A 76 -10.89 3.07 5.64
N ALA A 77 -11.04 1.83 5.16
CA ALA A 77 -12.02 0.89 5.68
C ALA A 77 -11.80 0.58 7.17
N GLY A 78 -10.54 0.47 7.61
CA GLY A 78 -10.21 0.27 9.03
C GLY A 78 -10.61 1.45 9.92
N ARG A 79 -10.40 2.69 9.46
CA ARG A 79 -10.84 3.90 10.18
C ARG A 79 -12.37 4.00 10.25
N GLU A 80 -13.07 3.75 9.15
CA GLU A 80 -14.53 3.77 9.10
C GLU A 80 -15.15 2.76 10.07
N ALA A 81 -14.64 1.54 10.09
CA ALA A 81 -15.08 0.51 11.02
C ALA A 81 -14.89 0.94 12.48
N HIS A 82 -13.72 1.50 12.82
CA HIS A 82 -13.45 1.99 14.18
C HIS A 82 -14.42 3.10 14.62
N THR A 83 -14.68 4.08 13.74
CA THR A 83 -15.65 5.16 14.02
C THR A 83 -17.04 4.58 14.28
N ALA A 84 -17.52 3.70 13.40
CA ALA A 84 -18.83 3.07 13.55
C ALA A 84 -18.96 2.29 14.88
N TYR A 85 -17.93 1.54 15.28
CA TYR A 85 -17.92 0.83 16.56
C TYR A 85 -17.86 1.77 17.77
N THR A 86 -17.09 2.85 17.69
CA THR A 86 -16.95 3.84 18.77
C THR A 86 -18.26 4.62 18.99
N ASP A 87 -18.91 5.01 17.90
CA ASP A 87 -20.20 5.70 17.94
C ASP A 87 -21.29 4.80 18.50
N ALA A 88 -21.36 3.54 18.05
CA ALA A 88 -22.30 2.56 18.58
C ALA A 88 -22.08 2.32 20.09
N LYS A 89 -20.83 2.21 20.55
CA LYS A 89 -20.51 2.08 21.98
C LYS A 89 -20.94 3.31 22.78
N THR A 90 -20.71 4.51 22.24
CA THR A 90 -21.09 5.77 22.89
C THR A 90 -22.60 5.93 22.97
N ALA A 91 -23.31 5.61 21.89
CA ALA A 91 -24.77 5.64 21.84
C ALA A 91 -25.38 4.64 22.84
N ASN A 92 -24.87 3.40 22.86
CA ASN A 92 -25.35 2.36 23.78
C ASN A 92 -25.08 2.71 25.25
N GLY A 93 -23.91 3.31 25.58
CA GLY A 93 -23.61 3.76 26.94
C GLY A 93 -24.48 4.92 27.43
N LYS A 94 -25.01 5.75 26.52
CA LYS A 94 -25.98 6.82 26.86
C LYS A 94 -27.38 6.28 27.13
N ILE A 95 -27.75 5.18 26.49
CA ILE A 95 -29.07 4.55 26.62
C ILE A 95 -29.12 3.60 27.83
N PHE A 96 -28.00 2.95 28.17
CA PHE A 96 -27.88 2.04 29.31
C PHE A 96 -26.76 2.49 30.25
N PRO A 97 -27.01 3.49 31.14
CA PRO A 97 -26.07 3.81 32.19
C PRO A 97 -25.98 2.61 33.14
N SER A 98 -24.81 2.00 33.25
CA SER A 98 -24.54 1.00 34.29
C SER A 98 -24.81 1.64 35.65
N GLY A 99 -25.82 1.12 36.37
CA GLY A 99 -26.13 1.52 37.74
C GLY A 99 -25.09 1.06 38.74
#